data_AF-A0A370FHZ2-F1
#
_entry.id   AF-A0A370FHZ2-F1
#
_cell.length_a   1.000
_cell.length_b   1.000
_cell.length_c   1.000
_cell.angle_alpha   90.00
_cell.angle_beta   90.00
_cell.angle_gamma   90.00
#
_symmetry.space_group_name_H-M   'P 1'
#
loop_
_entity.id
_entity.type
_entity.pdbx_description
1 polymer ?
#
loop_
_entity_poly.entity_id
_entity_poly.type
_entity_poly.pdbx_seq_one_letter_code
_entity_poly.pdbx_strand_id
1 'polypeptide(L)'
;MRVARGVERFEWSWSASDIEQLQSLLAPIELRGSKVHSATTTELDVVIIDIAGISNNSVDDAERDALRTGFAALRMDLIEAWSEPDSDIYGETGSLVWVLPQVVVELHCLTDGAYYRLLSPEAHRSVETWRERDEQRTDFAPFLAVLPRIANAHLGSWSRSDLDPLFEAVGWPIDISEGRLFREDLVAELNGDAVRASLHASRTEDYMDADRWGFGEYWRLTLRQSLSWRVVPEAYAAALRSCVELLGPPPVVGGPNAQAIWRGANVTYTLSNSGGGLSFTATPTESVEGLEYWEWKWGDDWNPPESWRVTTGADGVRFGTRDWWVPERRAVTWSMLDDYIAELFPSLARDLALLAPYATGVLWGFRVAEEPGIFIRGWFSDEGAGLEIHLPGAEPFERSYPPAFQSGRRIAAETTAALRKFGVESPTDLEMMAMAPRGTQKLDTIRLGFTG
;
A
#
# COMPACT_ATOMS: atom_id res chain seq x y z
N MET A 1 0.48 27.11 34.51
CA MET A 1 1.58 26.19 34.87
C MET A 1 1.29 25.52 36.21
N ARG A 2 0.73 24.31 36.18
CA ARG A 2 0.66 23.35 37.29
C ARG A 2 0.27 21.99 36.71
N VAL A 3 1.26 21.10 36.68
CA VAL A 3 1.26 19.65 36.94
C VAL A 3 0.06 18.84 36.42
N ALA A 4 0.34 17.96 35.45
CA ALA A 4 -0.30 16.64 35.39
C ALA A 4 0.70 15.62 35.95
N ARG A 5 0.36 15.06 37.11
CA ARG A 5 0.96 13.87 37.72
C ARG A 5 0.13 12.68 37.24
N GLY A 6 0.80 11.56 36.97
CA GLY A 6 0.21 10.22 37.04
C GLY A 6 0.09 9.48 35.71
N VAL A 7 1.21 9.00 35.18
CA VAL A 7 1.25 7.69 34.51
C VAL A 7 2.21 6.82 35.32
N GLU A 8 1.68 6.13 36.32
CA GLU A 8 2.24 4.90 36.89
C GLU A 8 1.59 3.78 36.04
N ARG A 9 2.28 2.95 35.25
CA ARG A 9 3.47 2.14 35.51
C ARG A 9 4.22 1.88 34.19
N PHE A 10 5.52 2.13 34.15
CA PHE A 10 6.48 1.68 33.14
C PHE A 10 7.62 1.05 33.93
N GLU A 11 7.78 -0.27 33.90
CA GLU A 11 9.01 -0.92 34.39
C GLU A 11 9.39 -2.07 33.46
N TRP A 12 9.86 -1.69 32.28
CA TRP A 12 11.06 -2.31 31.73
C TRP A 12 12.22 -1.67 32.48
N SER A 13 13.01 -2.46 33.22
CA SER A 13 14.10 -1.95 34.06
C SER A 13 15.27 -1.46 33.20
N TRP A 14 15.06 -0.38 32.46
CA TRP A 14 16.13 0.40 31.88
C TRP A 14 16.72 1.22 33.02
N SER A 15 18.00 0.99 33.33
CA SER A 15 18.75 1.99 34.04
C SER A 15 18.87 3.23 33.13
N ALA A 16 19.00 4.43 33.70
CA ALA A 16 19.29 5.63 32.90
C ALA A 16 20.51 5.42 31.98
N SER A 17 21.44 4.55 32.40
CA SER A 17 22.60 4.09 31.62
C SER A 17 22.21 3.38 30.31
N ASP A 18 21.13 2.60 30.26
CA ASP A 18 20.75 1.84 29.06
C ASP A 18 20.16 2.77 27.98
N ILE A 19 19.41 3.80 28.40
CA ILE A 19 18.92 4.87 27.52
C ILE A 19 20.08 5.73 27.03
N GLU A 20 21.01 6.09 27.92
CA GLU A 20 22.24 6.81 27.57
C GLU A 20 23.11 5.98 26.60
N GLN A 21 23.16 4.66 26.75
CA GLN A 21 23.92 3.76 25.88
C GLN A 21 23.30 3.65 24.49
N LEU A 22 21.96 3.52 24.39
CA LEU A 22 21.24 3.65 23.12
C LEU A 22 21.46 5.02 22.47
N GLN A 23 21.32 6.11 23.23
CA GLN A 23 21.58 7.46 22.74
C GLN A 23 23.04 7.64 22.29
N SER A 24 24.00 7.00 22.97
CA SER A 24 25.42 7.05 22.60
C SER A 24 25.75 6.27 21.33
N LEU A 25 25.07 5.14 21.10
CA LEU A 25 25.17 4.37 19.85
C LEU A 25 24.54 5.13 18.67
N LEU A 26 23.56 5.99 18.95
CA LEU A 26 22.88 6.84 17.97
C LEU A 26 23.53 8.23 17.77
N ALA A 27 24.62 8.51 18.50
CA ALA A 27 25.24 9.84 18.59
C ALA A 27 25.93 10.42 17.33
N PRO A 28 26.23 9.70 16.24
CA PRO A 28 26.77 10.36 15.03
C PRO A 28 25.74 11.22 14.29
N ILE A 29 24.45 11.15 14.65
CA ILE A 29 23.37 11.77 13.90
C ILE A 29 22.84 12.99 14.67
N GLU A 30 22.95 14.19 14.09
CA GLU A 30 22.30 15.39 14.63
C GLU A 30 20.77 15.21 14.58
N LEU A 31 20.19 14.75 15.70
CA LEU A 31 18.74 14.67 15.91
C LEU A 31 18.14 16.07 15.92
N ARG A 32 17.69 16.57 14.76
CA ARG A 32 16.80 17.74 14.71
C ARG A 32 15.40 17.33 15.13
N GLY A 33 15.15 17.37 16.44
CA GLY A 33 13.80 17.35 17.01
C GLY A 33 13.24 15.96 17.29
N SER A 34 13.96 15.12 18.03
CA SER A 34 13.39 13.89 18.59
C SER A 34 12.29 14.23 19.60
N LYS A 35 11.03 13.92 19.31
CA LYS A 35 9.95 13.86 20.30
C LYS A 35 9.74 12.39 20.68
N VAL A 36 9.85 12.09 21.96
CA VAL A 36 9.47 10.77 22.48
C VAL A 36 7.96 10.76 22.64
N HIS A 37 7.28 9.97 21.84
CA HIS A 37 5.84 9.74 21.96
C HIS A 37 5.63 8.38 22.65
N SER A 38 5.11 8.40 23.88
CA SER A 38 4.57 7.19 24.52
C SER A 38 3.10 7.04 24.11
N ALA A 39 2.80 6.07 23.26
CA ALA A 39 1.43 5.70 22.95
C ALA A 39 1.12 4.35 23.62
N THR A 40 0.50 4.38 24.79
CA THR A 40 -0.08 3.17 25.39
C THR A 40 -1.39 2.87 24.67
N THR A 41 -1.32 2.09 23.60
CA THR A 41 -2.46 1.26 23.22
C THR A 41 -2.55 0.15 24.28
N THR A 42 -3.76 -0.20 24.71
CA THR A 42 -4.06 -0.90 25.97
C THR A 42 -3.42 -2.28 26.18
N GLU A 43 -2.54 -2.76 25.29
CA GLU A 43 -1.90 -4.08 25.37
C GLU A 43 -0.40 -4.14 24.98
N LEU A 44 0.25 -3.04 24.55
CA LEU A 44 1.65 -3.08 24.07
C LEU A 44 2.50 -1.90 24.57
N ASP A 45 3.63 -2.21 25.23
CA ASP A 45 4.66 -1.24 25.60
C ASP A 45 5.50 -0.88 24.37
N VAL A 46 5.20 0.28 23.76
CA VAL A 46 5.86 0.77 22.56
C VAL A 46 6.47 2.15 22.80
N VAL A 47 7.75 2.33 22.46
CA VAL A 47 8.39 3.66 22.40
C VAL A 47 8.68 3.99 20.94
N ILE A 48 8.15 5.11 20.46
CA ILE A 48 8.48 5.63 19.14
C ILE A 48 9.52 6.75 19.30
N ILE A 49 10.63 6.63 18.57
CA ILE A 49 11.70 7.63 18.52
C ILE A 49 11.82 8.13 17.09
N ASP A 50 11.37 9.36 16.87
CA ASP A 50 11.58 10.04 15.58
C ASP A 50 13.08 10.32 15.41
N ILE A 51 13.65 9.81 14.32
CA ILE A 51 15.07 9.95 13.98
C ILE A 51 15.26 11.17 13.08
N ALA A 52 14.41 11.27 12.06
CA ALA A 52 14.39 12.35 11.10
C ALA A 52 12.96 12.49 10.57
N GLY A 53 12.52 13.72 10.38
CA GLY A 53 11.22 14.04 9.83
C GLY A 53 11.34 15.15 8.81
N ILE A 54 10.51 15.09 7.80
CA ILE A 54 10.30 16.17 6.85
C ILE A 54 9.06 16.92 7.34
N SER A 55 9.09 18.24 7.32
CA SER A 55 7.90 19.00 7.65
C SER A 55 6.81 18.63 6.65
N ASN A 56 5.59 18.31 7.09
CA ASN A 56 4.47 18.06 6.18
C ASN A 56 4.18 19.23 5.22
N ASN A 57 4.78 20.41 5.48
CA ASN A 57 4.68 21.60 4.64
C ASN A 57 5.89 21.82 3.70
N SER A 58 6.93 20.98 3.73
CA SER A 58 8.07 21.07 2.79
C SER A 58 8.09 19.85 1.87
N VAL A 59 7.69 20.11 0.62
CA VAL A 59 7.55 19.11 -0.46
C VAL A 59 8.82 19.08 -1.32
N ASP A 60 9.99 19.42 -0.78
CA ASP A 60 11.21 19.38 -1.59
C ASP A 60 11.77 17.96 -1.61
N ASP A 61 11.90 17.40 -2.82
CA ASP A 61 12.46 16.08 -3.06
C ASP A 61 13.90 15.95 -2.53
N ALA A 62 14.64 17.05 -2.44
CA ALA A 62 15.97 17.06 -1.85
C ALA A 62 15.96 16.62 -0.37
N GLU A 63 14.91 16.96 0.39
CA GLU A 63 14.77 16.56 1.79
C GLU A 63 14.41 15.07 1.90
N ARG A 64 13.60 14.54 0.98
CA ARG A 64 13.30 13.10 0.88
C ARG A 64 14.53 12.28 0.47
N ASP A 65 15.30 12.76 -0.50
CA ASP A 65 16.57 12.16 -0.90
C ASP A 65 17.56 12.10 0.26
N ALA A 66 17.67 13.20 0.99
CA ALA A 66 18.51 13.27 2.18
C ALA A 66 18.03 12.31 3.28
N LEU A 67 16.71 12.22 3.51
CA LEU A 67 16.11 11.29 4.46
C LEU A 67 16.44 9.84 4.09
N ARG A 68 16.29 9.45 2.82
CA ARG A 68 16.61 8.08 2.37
C ARG A 68 18.08 7.76 2.41
N THR A 69 18.93 8.69 2.00
CA THR A 69 20.38 8.53 2.08
C THR A 69 20.81 8.36 3.53
N GLY A 70 20.27 9.18 4.43
CA GLY A 70 20.47 9.06 5.87
C GLY A 70 19.95 7.73 6.42
N PHE A 71 18.78 7.28 5.98
CA PHE A 71 18.21 5.99 6.38
C PHE A 71 19.07 4.81 5.92
N ALA A 72 19.59 4.85 4.68
CA ALA A 72 20.47 3.81 4.15
C ALA A 72 21.81 3.77 4.89
N ALA A 73 22.40 4.92 5.21
CA ALA A 73 23.61 5.01 6.02
C ALA A 73 23.38 4.45 7.43
N LEU A 74 22.30 4.89 8.08
CA LEU A 74 21.91 4.42 9.41
C LEU A 74 21.69 2.90 9.43
N ARG A 75 21.03 2.35 8.42
CA ARG A 75 20.89 0.90 8.27
C ARG A 75 22.25 0.20 8.28
N MET A 76 23.22 0.69 7.52
CA MET A 76 24.56 0.08 7.45
C MET A 76 25.26 0.15 8.81
N ASP A 77 25.18 1.29 9.50
CA ASP A 77 25.78 1.47 10.82
C ASP A 77 25.16 0.50 11.85
N LEU A 78 23.84 0.30 11.82
CA LEU A 78 23.15 -0.67 12.68
C LEU A 78 23.53 -2.11 12.35
N ILE A 79 23.68 -2.46 11.06
CA ILE A 79 24.12 -3.80 10.66
C ILE A 79 25.54 -4.06 11.18
N GLU A 80 26.43 -3.07 11.11
CA GLU A 80 27.77 -3.20 11.67
C GLU A 80 27.75 -3.33 13.19
N ALA A 81 26.91 -2.56 13.88
CA ALA A 81 26.82 -2.57 15.33
C ALA A 81 26.13 -3.82 15.89
N TRP A 82 25.05 -4.29 15.27
CA TRP A 82 24.13 -5.29 15.81
C TRP A 82 23.99 -6.54 14.96
N SER A 83 24.77 -6.66 13.89
CA SER A 83 24.63 -7.69 12.84
C SER A 83 23.39 -7.49 11.95
N GLU A 84 23.24 -8.35 10.95
CA GLU A 84 22.10 -8.32 10.03
C GLU A 84 20.76 -8.41 10.79
N PRO A 85 19.75 -7.59 10.42
CA PRO A 85 18.41 -7.69 11.00
C PRO A 85 17.78 -9.05 10.68
N ASP A 86 16.80 -9.44 11.49
CA ASP A 86 16.08 -10.69 11.30
C ASP A 86 15.32 -10.67 9.95
N SER A 87 15.73 -11.55 9.04
CA SER A 87 15.23 -11.59 7.67
C SER A 87 13.82 -12.16 7.55
N ASP A 88 13.33 -12.85 8.58
CA ASP A 88 12.02 -13.51 8.54
C ASP A 88 10.89 -12.56 9.00
N ILE A 89 11.25 -11.37 9.50
CA ILE A 89 10.34 -10.42 10.17
C ILE A 89 10.15 -9.14 9.32
N TYR A 90 10.25 -9.21 8.00
CA TYR A 90 9.83 -8.08 7.15
C TYR A 90 8.30 -7.93 7.20
N GLY A 91 7.82 -6.97 8.00
CA GLY A 91 6.41 -6.57 7.99
C GLY A 91 6.00 -5.98 6.64
N GLU A 92 4.68 -5.89 6.40
CA GLU A 92 4.09 -5.32 5.17
C GLU A 92 4.56 -3.90 4.84
N THR A 93 5.17 -3.19 5.82
CA THR A 93 5.70 -1.83 5.70
C THR A 93 7.20 -1.75 5.39
N GLY A 94 7.91 -2.88 5.22
CA GLY A 94 9.34 -2.87 4.87
C GLY A 94 10.29 -2.47 6.01
N SER A 95 9.84 -2.56 7.27
CA SER A 95 10.65 -2.28 8.46
C SER A 95 11.80 -3.28 8.65
N LEU A 96 12.92 -2.84 9.21
CA LEU A 96 14.04 -3.70 9.63
C LEU A 96 13.95 -4.00 11.12
N VAL A 97 14.13 -5.24 11.53
CA VAL A 97 13.91 -5.66 12.92
C VAL A 97 15.17 -6.30 13.51
N TRP A 98 15.60 -5.82 14.67
CA TRP A 98 16.64 -6.44 15.50
C TRP A 98 16.06 -6.90 16.81
N VAL A 99 16.15 -8.20 17.08
CA VAL A 99 15.71 -8.80 18.35
C VAL A 99 16.91 -8.90 19.29
N LEU A 100 17.06 -7.91 20.18
CA LEU A 100 18.12 -7.89 21.18
C LEU A 100 17.60 -8.48 22.51
N PRO A 101 18.47 -8.96 23.43
CA PRO A 101 18.03 -9.62 24.66
C PRO A 101 17.10 -8.78 25.56
N GLN A 102 17.17 -7.45 25.48
CA GLN A 102 16.43 -6.53 26.34
C GLN A 102 15.40 -5.67 25.59
N VAL A 103 15.47 -5.64 24.25
CA VAL A 103 14.66 -4.76 23.41
C VAL A 103 14.56 -5.30 22.01
N VAL A 104 13.43 -5.08 21.36
CA VAL A 104 13.31 -5.26 19.93
C VAL A 104 13.24 -3.90 19.27
N VAL A 105 14.12 -3.68 18.30
CA VAL A 105 14.23 -2.41 17.58
C VAL A 105 13.69 -2.62 16.18
N GLU A 106 12.56 -1.98 15.88
CA GLU A 106 12.06 -1.89 14.50
C GLU A 106 12.45 -0.51 13.93
N LEU A 107 13.16 -0.49 12.81
CA LEU A 107 13.48 0.72 12.07
C LEU A 107 12.50 0.86 10.91
N HIS A 108 11.75 1.96 10.91
CA HIS A 108 10.74 2.29 9.91
C HIS A 108 11.20 3.50 9.08
N CYS A 109 10.98 3.44 7.76
CA CYS A 109 11.07 4.59 6.87
C CYS A 109 9.72 4.77 6.20
N LEU A 110 9.03 5.85 6.55
CA LEU A 110 7.83 6.30 5.86
C LEU A 110 8.19 7.45 4.90
N THR A 111 7.20 7.91 4.15
CA THR A 111 7.33 9.00 3.18
C THR A 111 7.71 10.34 3.80
N ASP A 112 7.36 10.56 5.07
CA ASP A 112 7.50 11.83 5.79
C ASP A 112 8.51 11.76 6.96
N GLY A 113 9.06 10.59 7.25
CA GLY A 113 10.03 10.44 8.32
C GLY A 113 10.58 9.03 8.49
N ALA A 114 11.64 8.96 9.30
CA ALA A 114 12.21 7.71 9.79
C ALA A 114 12.09 7.70 11.30
N TYR A 115 11.65 6.57 11.85
CA TYR A 115 11.53 6.39 13.29
C TYR A 115 11.94 4.99 13.72
N TYR A 116 12.41 4.89 14.97
CA TYR A 116 12.48 3.62 15.65
C TYR A 116 11.20 3.35 16.39
N ARG A 117 10.79 2.09 16.38
CA ARG A 117 9.80 1.55 17.29
C ARG A 117 10.50 0.54 18.17
N LEU A 118 10.68 0.90 19.43
CA LEU A 118 11.25 0.03 20.46
C LEU A 118 10.12 -0.71 21.13
N LEU A 119 10.20 -2.03 21.08
CA LEU A 119 9.28 -2.95 21.69
C LEU A 119 10.03 -3.69 22.79
N SER A 120 9.31 -4.07 23.83
CA SER A 120 9.86 -5.05 24.73
C SER A 120 9.89 -6.45 24.10
N PRO A 121 10.81 -7.35 24.50
CA PRO A 121 10.80 -8.73 24.00
C PRO A 121 9.49 -9.47 24.28
N GLU A 122 8.73 -9.10 25.31
CA GLU A 122 7.39 -9.67 25.56
C GLU A 122 6.33 -9.09 24.63
N ALA A 123 6.35 -7.77 24.38
CA ALA A 123 5.49 -7.12 23.40
C ALA A 123 5.78 -7.65 21.98
N HIS A 124 7.05 -7.83 21.63
CA HIS A 124 7.45 -8.44 20.36
C HIS A 124 6.99 -9.88 20.26
N ARG A 125 7.23 -10.73 21.28
CA ARG A 125 6.68 -12.10 21.30
C ARG A 125 5.17 -12.13 21.20
N SER A 126 4.49 -11.14 21.76
CA SER A 126 3.03 -11.01 21.61
C SER A 126 2.67 -10.67 20.17
N VAL A 127 3.36 -9.73 19.51
CA VAL A 127 3.22 -9.42 18.07
C VAL A 127 3.56 -10.62 17.20
N GLU A 128 4.59 -11.39 17.52
CA GLU A 128 4.91 -12.66 16.85
C GLU A 128 3.80 -13.68 17.06
N THR A 129 3.27 -13.82 18.28
CA THR A 129 2.12 -14.69 18.56
C THR A 129 0.88 -14.24 17.77
N TRP A 130 0.66 -12.93 17.62
CA TRP A 130 -0.37 -12.39 16.75
C TRP A 130 -0.10 -12.75 15.29
N ARG A 131 1.13 -12.63 14.79
CA ARG A 131 1.52 -13.07 13.45
C ARG A 131 1.32 -14.58 13.26
N GLU A 132 1.70 -15.41 14.23
CA GLU A 132 1.48 -16.85 14.21
C GLU A 132 -0.02 -17.20 14.20
N ARG A 133 -0.85 -16.44 14.92
CA ARG A 133 -2.32 -16.55 14.81
C ARG A 133 -2.82 -16.12 13.44
N ASP A 134 -2.27 -15.04 12.88
CA ASP A 134 -2.59 -14.58 11.53
C ASP A 134 -2.18 -15.63 10.47
N GLU A 135 -1.08 -16.36 10.68
CA GLU A 135 -0.68 -17.49 9.81
C GLU A 135 -1.69 -18.65 9.84
N GLN A 136 -2.46 -18.78 10.93
CA GLN A 136 -3.52 -19.79 11.07
C GLN A 136 -4.85 -19.32 10.47
N ARG A 137 -4.98 -18.05 10.05
CA ARG A 137 -6.20 -17.52 9.41
C ARG A 137 -6.29 -17.97 7.96
N THR A 138 -6.79 -19.17 7.76
CA THR A 138 -6.92 -19.78 6.42
C THR A 138 -8.35 -19.81 5.90
N ASP A 139 -9.36 -19.61 6.75
CA ASP A 139 -10.77 -19.70 6.34
C ASP A 139 -11.29 -18.38 5.80
N PHE A 140 -11.37 -18.24 4.48
CA PHE A 140 -11.95 -17.07 3.79
C PHE A 140 -13.41 -17.25 3.34
N ALA A 141 -14.09 -18.31 3.78
CA ALA A 141 -15.51 -18.54 3.46
C ALA A 141 -16.44 -17.40 3.94
N PRO A 142 -16.21 -16.76 5.11
CA PRO A 142 -17.03 -15.63 5.56
C PRO A 142 -17.01 -14.46 4.58
N PHE A 143 -15.84 -14.07 4.05
CA PHE A 143 -15.74 -13.01 3.04
C PHE A 143 -16.56 -13.35 1.80
N LEU A 144 -16.42 -14.57 1.26
CA LEU A 144 -17.17 -15.02 0.08
C LEU A 144 -18.68 -15.07 0.32
N ALA A 145 -19.13 -15.38 1.53
CA ALA A 145 -20.56 -15.41 1.88
C ALA A 145 -21.19 -14.01 1.90
N VAL A 146 -20.40 -12.96 2.20
CA VAL A 146 -20.87 -11.58 2.28
C VAL A 146 -20.85 -10.87 0.91
N LEU A 147 -19.93 -11.24 0.01
CA LEU A 147 -19.81 -10.61 -1.33
C LEU A 147 -21.16 -10.51 -2.09
N PRO A 148 -21.98 -11.57 -2.22
CA PRO A 148 -23.28 -11.47 -2.90
C PRO A 148 -24.24 -10.51 -2.22
N ARG A 149 -24.13 -10.31 -0.90
CA ARG A 149 -25.00 -9.38 -0.17
C ARG A 149 -24.66 -7.95 -0.53
N ILE A 150 -23.37 -7.60 -0.57
CA ILE A 150 -22.90 -6.25 -0.94
C ILE A 150 -23.16 -5.98 -2.42
N ALA A 151 -22.82 -6.92 -3.31
CA ALA A 151 -22.98 -6.75 -4.76
C ALA A 151 -24.44 -6.58 -5.22
N ASN A 152 -25.39 -7.14 -4.47
CA ASN A 152 -26.82 -7.03 -4.73
C ASN A 152 -27.52 -5.95 -3.89
N ALA A 153 -26.80 -5.27 -2.99
CA ALA A 153 -27.39 -4.21 -2.19
C ALA A 153 -27.76 -3.00 -3.06
N HIS A 154 -28.94 -2.45 -2.82
CA HIS A 154 -29.40 -1.24 -3.49
C HIS A 154 -28.88 0.00 -2.73
N LEU A 155 -27.60 0.31 -2.91
CA LEU A 155 -26.94 1.48 -2.30
C LEU A 155 -27.23 2.76 -3.11
N GLY A 156 -28.51 3.09 -3.28
CA GLY A 156 -28.93 4.22 -4.12
C GLY A 156 -28.84 5.56 -3.39
N SER A 157 -29.30 5.59 -2.13
CA SER A 157 -29.34 6.80 -1.31
C SER A 157 -28.16 6.90 -0.34
N TRP A 158 -27.39 5.81 -0.20
CA TRP A 158 -26.27 5.71 0.75
C TRP A 158 -26.67 6.14 2.16
N SER A 159 -27.88 5.75 2.55
CA SER A 159 -28.50 6.04 3.85
C SER A 159 -28.41 4.84 4.77
N ARG A 160 -28.66 5.06 6.05
CA ARG A 160 -28.78 3.97 7.02
C ARG A 160 -29.85 2.94 6.63
N SER A 161 -30.96 3.37 6.03
CA SER A 161 -32.00 2.45 5.55
C SER A 161 -31.56 1.55 4.40
N ASP A 162 -30.54 1.94 3.63
CA ASP A 162 -29.95 1.07 2.60
C ASP A 162 -28.99 0.04 3.22
N LEU A 163 -28.30 0.42 4.31
CA LEU A 163 -27.24 -0.40 4.93
C LEU A 163 -27.73 -1.32 6.05
N ASP A 164 -28.67 -0.91 6.89
CA ASP A 164 -29.16 -1.74 8.01
C ASP A 164 -29.61 -3.15 7.53
N PRO A 165 -30.40 -3.31 6.44
CA PRO A 165 -30.79 -4.63 5.93
C PRO A 165 -29.60 -5.49 5.49
N LEU A 166 -28.53 -4.86 5.01
CA LEU A 166 -27.30 -5.56 4.63
C LEU A 166 -26.61 -6.13 5.87
N PHE A 167 -26.41 -5.31 6.91
CA PHE A 167 -25.79 -5.74 8.16
C PHE A 167 -26.62 -6.83 8.86
N GLU A 168 -27.95 -6.72 8.86
CA GLU A 168 -28.84 -7.77 9.34
C GLU A 168 -28.69 -9.08 8.55
N ALA A 169 -28.58 -9.00 7.23
CA ALA A 169 -28.44 -10.17 6.37
C ALA A 169 -27.07 -10.87 6.50
N VAL A 170 -26.02 -10.14 6.91
CA VAL A 170 -24.70 -10.70 7.22
C VAL A 170 -24.76 -11.47 8.55
N GLY A 171 -25.49 -10.96 9.54
CA GLY A 171 -25.75 -11.66 10.80
C GLY A 171 -24.53 -11.79 11.71
N TRP A 172 -23.46 -11.04 11.45
CA TRP A 172 -22.32 -10.95 12.36
C TRP A 172 -22.66 -10.05 13.56
N PRO A 173 -22.06 -10.31 14.74
CA PRO A 173 -22.18 -9.41 15.88
C PRO A 173 -21.86 -7.96 15.49
N ILE A 174 -22.78 -7.05 15.76
CA ILE A 174 -22.60 -5.62 15.53
C ILE A 174 -22.00 -5.01 16.80
N ASP A 175 -20.82 -4.43 16.69
CA ASP A 175 -20.20 -3.65 17.75
C ASP A 175 -20.55 -2.17 17.58
N ILE A 176 -21.41 -1.68 18.46
CA ILE A 176 -21.82 -0.25 18.51
C ILE A 176 -20.94 0.52 19.53
N SER A 177 -20.09 -0.18 20.29
CA SER A 177 -19.30 0.36 21.39
C SER A 177 -17.96 0.96 20.98
N GLU A 178 -17.37 0.52 19.87
CA GLU A 178 -16.11 1.06 19.30
C GLU A 178 -16.28 2.31 18.43
N GLY A 179 -17.52 2.76 18.16
CA GLY A 179 -17.84 3.97 17.37
C GLY A 179 -17.35 5.30 17.95
N ARG A 180 -16.50 5.30 18.99
CA ARG A 180 -15.96 6.52 19.64
C ARG A 180 -14.58 6.95 19.16
N LEU A 181 -13.81 6.08 18.50
CA LEU A 181 -12.45 6.43 18.07
C LEU A 181 -12.29 6.61 16.54
N PHE A 182 -13.15 6.00 15.72
CA PHE A 182 -12.94 6.00 14.25
C PHE A 182 -14.13 6.38 13.36
N ARG A 183 -15.20 7.01 13.87
CA ARG A 183 -16.30 7.58 13.03
C ARG A 183 -17.06 6.55 12.15
N GLU A 184 -16.96 5.28 12.49
CA GLU A 184 -17.74 4.19 11.89
C GLU A 184 -18.98 3.95 12.76
N ASP A 185 -20.18 4.03 12.17
CA ASP A 185 -21.47 3.93 12.89
C ASP A 185 -22.07 2.52 12.82
N LEU A 186 -21.68 1.75 11.79
CA LEU A 186 -22.04 0.33 11.66
C LEU A 186 -20.77 -0.48 11.43
N VAL A 187 -20.39 -1.24 12.45
CA VAL A 187 -19.27 -2.18 12.42
C VAL A 187 -19.81 -3.55 12.82
N ALA A 188 -19.65 -4.53 11.95
CA ALA A 188 -19.96 -5.92 12.24
C ALA A 188 -18.71 -6.77 12.10
N GLU A 189 -18.40 -7.57 13.12
CA GLU A 189 -17.16 -8.34 13.16
C GLU A 189 -17.42 -9.81 13.43
N LEU A 190 -16.64 -10.65 12.76
CA LEU A 190 -16.55 -12.08 13.02
C LEU A 190 -15.10 -12.38 13.41
N ASN A 191 -14.89 -12.58 14.71
CA ASN A 191 -13.59 -12.86 15.30
C ASN A 191 -13.56 -14.29 15.86
N GLY A 192 -12.58 -15.08 15.42
CA GLY A 192 -12.30 -16.44 15.90
C GLY A 192 -10.85 -16.83 15.57
N ASP A 193 -10.42 -18.02 16.03
CA ASP A 193 -9.01 -18.42 15.90
C ASP A 193 -8.53 -18.51 14.44
N ALA A 194 -9.41 -18.97 13.53
CA ALA A 194 -9.10 -19.11 12.10
C ALA A 194 -9.70 -18.01 11.21
N VAL A 195 -10.47 -17.06 11.80
CA VAL A 195 -11.26 -16.07 11.05
C VAL A 195 -11.18 -14.72 11.73
N ARG A 196 -10.83 -13.68 10.96
CA ARG A 196 -11.00 -12.29 11.36
C ARG A 196 -11.54 -11.51 10.19
N ALA A 197 -12.86 -11.32 10.17
CA ALA A 197 -13.55 -10.62 9.10
C ALA A 197 -14.40 -9.49 9.68
N SER A 198 -14.52 -8.40 8.96
CA SER A 198 -15.28 -7.25 9.41
C SER A 198 -15.94 -6.51 8.26
N LEU A 199 -17.10 -5.92 8.54
CA LEU A 199 -17.86 -5.07 7.61
C LEU A 199 -18.06 -3.72 8.27
N HIS A 200 -17.56 -2.67 7.63
CA HIS A 200 -17.54 -1.31 8.16
C HIS A 200 -18.29 -0.37 7.21
N ALA A 201 -19.20 0.44 7.75
CA ALA A 201 -19.78 1.57 7.05
C ALA A 201 -19.26 2.89 7.64
N SER A 202 -18.57 3.67 6.81
CA SER A 202 -17.98 4.95 7.20
C SER A 202 -18.94 6.10 6.89
N ARG A 203 -19.25 6.92 7.90
CA ARG A 203 -20.12 8.09 7.75
C ARG A 203 -19.42 9.23 7.03
N THR A 204 -20.18 10.01 6.28
CA THR A 204 -19.70 11.25 5.65
C THR A 204 -19.35 12.25 6.77
N GLU A 205 -18.12 12.77 6.78
CA GLU A 205 -17.56 13.47 7.95
C GLU A 205 -18.23 14.81 8.25
N ASP A 206 -18.47 15.63 7.23
CA ASP A 206 -19.21 16.87 7.30
C ASP A 206 -19.68 17.16 5.87
N TYR A 207 -20.86 17.77 5.72
CA TYR A 207 -21.41 18.19 4.43
C TYR A 207 -20.34 18.89 3.58
N MET A 208 -19.68 18.16 2.67
CA MET A 208 -18.91 18.73 1.58
C MET A 208 -19.90 19.35 0.61
N ASP A 209 -20.46 20.50 0.99
CA ASP A 209 -21.53 21.26 0.34
C ASP A 209 -22.65 20.38 -0.26
N ALA A 210 -23.86 20.41 0.32
CA ALA A 210 -25.01 19.71 -0.27
C ALA A 210 -25.23 20.06 -1.77
N ASP A 211 -24.73 21.22 -2.20
CA ASP A 211 -24.78 21.72 -3.56
C ASP A 211 -23.56 21.30 -4.44
N ARG A 212 -22.60 20.50 -3.93
CA ARG A 212 -21.38 20.11 -4.67
C ARG A 212 -21.17 18.60 -4.83
N TRP A 213 -21.11 17.79 -3.75
CA TRP A 213 -20.62 16.40 -3.85
C TRP A 213 -21.27 15.41 -2.86
N GLY A 214 -22.60 15.41 -2.72
CA GLY A 214 -23.28 14.59 -1.70
C GLY A 214 -22.94 13.09 -1.81
N PHE A 215 -22.30 12.52 -0.77
CA PHE A 215 -22.02 11.07 -0.66
C PHE A 215 -23.19 10.29 -0.03
N GLY A 216 -24.24 10.98 0.42
CA GLY A 216 -25.26 10.42 1.30
C GLY A 216 -24.82 10.46 2.77
N GLU A 217 -25.48 9.65 3.61
CA GLU A 217 -25.13 9.51 5.03
C GLU A 217 -23.81 8.76 5.23
N TYR A 218 -23.51 7.83 4.31
CA TYR A 218 -22.30 7.02 4.28
C TYR A 218 -21.59 7.16 2.94
N TRP A 219 -20.27 7.30 2.95
CA TRP A 219 -19.50 7.45 1.72
C TRP A 219 -18.74 6.19 1.32
N ARG A 220 -18.70 5.19 2.21
CA ARG A 220 -17.94 3.96 2.00
C ARG A 220 -18.50 2.79 2.80
N LEU A 221 -18.57 1.64 2.16
CA LEU A 221 -18.79 0.34 2.79
C LEU A 221 -17.59 -0.56 2.49
N THR A 222 -16.99 -1.15 3.52
CA THR A 222 -15.75 -1.93 3.38
C THR A 222 -15.87 -3.27 4.08
N LEU A 223 -15.82 -4.36 3.31
CA LEU A 223 -15.64 -5.72 3.81
C LEU A 223 -14.14 -6.02 3.85
N ARG A 224 -13.61 -6.40 5.00
CA ARG A 224 -12.22 -6.81 5.18
C ARG A 224 -12.15 -8.20 5.76
N GLN A 225 -11.13 -8.95 5.37
CA GLN A 225 -10.76 -10.17 6.07
C GLN A 225 -9.23 -10.30 6.12
N SER A 226 -8.68 -10.41 7.32
CA SER A 226 -7.26 -10.71 7.53
C SER A 226 -7.01 -12.20 7.28
N LEU A 227 -5.98 -12.52 6.51
CA LEU A 227 -5.67 -13.88 6.07
C LEU A 227 -4.16 -14.14 6.14
N SER A 228 -3.80 -15.40 6.31
CA SER A 228 -2.43 -15.86 6.11
C SER A 228 -1.99 -15.58 4.67
N TRP A 229 -0.80 -14.99 4.49
CA TRP A 229 -0.23 -14.69 3.17
C TRP A 229 -0.19 -15.91 2.24
N ARG A 230 -0.13 -17.13 2.80
CA ARG A 230 -0.14 -18.40 2.08
C ARG A 230 -1.44 -18.67 1.34
N VAL A 231 -2.57 -18.21 1.87
CA VAL A 231 -3.90 -18.42 1.27
C VAL A 231 -4.42 -17.21 0.51
N VAL A 232 -3.81 -16.03 0.67
CA VAL A 232 -4.24 -14.80 -0.01
C VAL A 232 -4.38 -14.97 -1.53
N PRO A 233 -3.45 -15.63 -2.26
CA PRO A 233 -3.63 -15.84 -3.70
C PRO A 233 -4.88 -16.66 -4.05
N GLU A 234 -5.13 -17.75 -3.33
CA GLU A 234 -6.30 -18.61 -3.53
C GLU A 234 -7.59 -17.88 -3.16
N ALA A 235 -7.60 -17.19 -2.01
CA ALA A 235 -8.74 -16.43 -1.52
C ALA A 235 -9.10 -15.28 -2.46
N TYR A 236 -8.09 -14.55 -2.95
CA TYR A 236 -8.26 -13.48 -3.93
C TYR A 236 -8.84 -14.03 -5.24
N ALA A 237 -8.29 -15.13 -5.76
CA ALA A 237 -8.81 -15.75 -6.98
C ALA A 237 -10.26 -16.26 -6.81
N ALA A 238 -10.63 -16.76 -5.63
CA ALA A 238 -12.01 -17.15 -5.33
C ALA A 238 -12.95 -15.93 -5.24
N ALA A 239 -12.51 -14.86 -4.56
CA ALA A 239 -13.27 -13.61 -4.45
C ALA A 239 -13.45 -12.94 -5.81
N LEU A 240 -12.39 -12.85 -6.63
CA LEU A 240 -12.45 -12.29 -7.98
C LEU A 240 -13.42 -13.07 -8.85
N ARG A 241 -13.38 -14.41 -8.84
CA ARG A 241 -14.36 -15.24 -9.56
C ARG A 241 -15.79 -14.96 -9.11
N SER A 242 -16.04 -14.88 -7.80
CA SER A 242 -17.36 -14.55 -7.27
C SER A 242 -17.84 -13.16 -7.71
N CYS A 243 -16.97 -12.15 -7.63
CA CYS A 243 -17.28 -10.81 -8.13
C CYS A 243 -17.56 -10.82 -9.63
N VAL A 244 -16.82 -11.58 -10.43
CA VAL A 244 -17.06 -11.71 -11.87
C VAL A 244 -18.41 -12.36 -12.17
N GLU A 245 -18.81 -13.37 -11.41
CA GLU A 245 -20.13 -13.99 -11.55
C GLU A 245 -21.27 -13.02 -11.21
N LEU A 246 -21.07 -12.15 -10.21
CA LEU A 246 -22.08 -11.21 -9.70
C LEU A 246 -22.15 -9.90 -10.50
N LEU A 247 -21.01 -9.37 -10.92
CA LEU A 247 -20.84 -8.03 -11.48
C LEU A 247 -20.44 -8.06 -12.97
N GLY A 248 -20.03 -9.21 -13.50
CA GLY A 248 -19.38 -9.34 -14.80
C GLY A 248 -17.86 -9.13 -14.73
N PRO A 249 -17.12 -9.30 -15.84
CA PRO A 249 -15.68 -9.03 -15.88
C PRO A 249 -15.35 -7.58 -15.43
N PRO A 250 -14.24 -7.35 -14.69
CA PRO A 250 -13.85 -6.00 -14.32
C PRO A 250 -13.42 -5.21 -15.57
N PRO A 251 -13.98 -4.01 -15.81
CA PRO A 251 -13.54 -3.14 -16.90
C PRO A 251 -12.11 -2.62 -16.68
N VAL A 252 -11.70 -2.44 -15.42
CA VAL A 252 -10.38 -1.91 -15.05
C VAL A 252 -9.76 -2.78 -13.96
N VAL A 253 -8.46 -3.03 -14.10
CA VAL A 253 -7.62 -3.64 -13.07
C VAL A 253 -6.33 -2.84 -12.90
N GLY A 254 -5.67 -2.95 -11.75
CA GLY A 254 -4.46 -2.19 -11.48
C GLY A 254 -3.76 -2.57 -10.18
N GLY A 255 -2.76 -1.79 -9.80
CA GLY A 255 -2.04 -1.95 -8.54
C GLY A 255 -1.64 -0.60 -7.96
N PRO A 256 -1.24 -0.55 -6.69
CA PRO A 256 -0.83 -1.67 -5.86
C PRO A 256 -1.99 -2.44 -5.22
N ASN A 257 -1.69 -3.70 -4.89
CA ASN A 257 -2.56 -4.65 -4.19
C ASN A 257 -3.64 -5.30 -5.06
N ALA A 258 -3.28 -5.60 -6.32
CA ALA A 258 -4.12 -6.35 -7.27
C ALA A 258 -5.57 -5.88 -7.23
N GLN A 259 -5.81 -4.66 -7.67
CA GLN A 259 -7.14 -4.05 -7.65
C GLN A 259 -7.94 -4.50 -8.87
N ALA A 260 -9.14 -5.03 -8.64
CA ALA A 260 -10.15 -5.25 -9.67
C ALA A 260 -11.33 -4.32 -9.41
N ILE A 261 -11.71 -3.53 -10.42
CA ILE A 261 -12.58 -2.38 -10.22
C ILE A 261 -13.76 -2.42 -11.20
N TRP A 262 -14.97 -2.33 -10.64
CA TRP A 262 -16.24 -2.25 -11.36
C TRP A 262 -16.87 -0.88 -11.13
N ARG A 263 -16.69 0.05 -12.07
CA ARG A 263 -17.28 1.38 -11.99
C ARG A 263 -18.66 1.42 -12.65
N GLY A 264 -19.70 1.55 -11.82
CA GLY A 264 -21.10 1.57 -12.25
C GLY A 264 -21.67 2.99 -12.22
N ALA A 265 -22.94 3.17 -12.57
CA ALA A 265 -23.56 4.49 -12.55
C ALA A 265 -23.64 5.10 -11.13
N ASN A 266 -23.98 4.29 -10.12
CA ASN A 266 -24.20 4.76 -8.76
C ASN A 266 -23.12 4.27 -7.78
N VAL A 267 -22.50 3.13 -8.05
CA VAL A 267 -21.59 2.45 -7.13
C VAL A 267 -20.35 1.98 -7.86
N THR A 268 -19.19 2.25 -7.27
CA THR A 268 -17.91 1.67 -7.68
C THR A 268 -17.56 0.59 -6.67
N TYR A 269 -17.28 -0.61 -7.18
CA TYR A 269 -16.79 -1.72 -6.37
C TYR A 269 -15.30 -1.95 -6.64
N THR A 270 -14.51 -2.13 -5.58
CA THR A 270 -13.08 -2.44 -5.68
C THR A 270 -12.76 -3.66 -4.83
N LEU A 271 -12.23 -4.70 -5.46
CA LEU A 271 -11.60 -5.84 -4.78
C LEU A 271 -10.09 -5.63 -4.77
N SER A 272 -9.43 -5.79 -3.62
CA SER A 272 -7.98 -5.72 -3.48
C SER A 272 -7.45 -6.70 -2.43
N ASN A 273 -6.15 -6.96 -2.43
CA ASN A 273 -5.46 -7.78 -1.42
C ASN A 273 -4.70 -6.95 -0.37
N SER A 274 -5.25 -5.80 0.04
CA SER A 274 -4.61 -4.87 0.97
C SER A 274 -4.69 -5.28 2.45
N GLY A 275 -3.69 -4.88 3.25
CA GLY A 275 -3.74 -4.91 4.71
C GLY A 275 -3.74 -6.31 5.32
N GLY A 276 -2.86 -7.20 4.85
CA GLY A 276 -2.74 -8.56 5.37
C GLY A 276 -3.88 -9.49 4.97
N GLY A 277 -4.62 -9.22 3.89
CA GLY A 277 -5.74 -10.06 3.51
C GLY A 277 -6.53 -9.57 2.30
N LEU A 278 -7.85 -9.66 2.37
CA LEU A 278 -8.77 -9.21 1.31
C LEU A 278 -9.56 -7.97 1.75
N SER A 279 -9.82 -7.08 0.81
CA SER A 279 -10.73 -5.95 0.97
C SER A 279 -11.67 -5.88 -0.22
N PHE A 280 -12.97 -5.74 0.05
CA PHE A 280 -13.99 -5.42 -0.95
C PHE A 280 -14.73 -4.16 -0.52
N THR A 281 -14.58 -3.11 -1.32
CA THR A 281 -15.09 -1.78 -0.99
C THR A 281 -16.16 -1.38 -1.99
N ALA A 282 -17.23 -0.76 -1.50
CA ALA A 282 -18.22 -0.06 -2.30
C ALA A 282 -18.23 1.43 -1.95
N THR A 283 -18.28 2.30 -2.97
CA THR A 283 -18.37 3.77 -2.81
C THR A 283 -19.36 4.40 -3.81
N PRO A 284 -19.97 5.57 -3.50
CA PRO A 284 -20.77 6.32 -4.48
C PRO A 284 -19.89 6.78 -5.65
N THR A 285 -20.28 6.49 -6.89
CA THR A 285 -19.39 6.74 -8.04
C THR A 285 -19.17 8.22 -8.33
N GLU A 286 -20.23 8.96 -8.64
CA GLU A 286 -20.12 10.37 -9.05
C GLU A 286 -19.45 11.25 -7.97
N SER A 287 -19.80 11.02 -6.71
CA SER A 287 -19.23 11.78 -5.59
C SER A 287 -17.73 11.48 -5.40
N VAL A 288 -17.31 10.21 -5.55
CA VAL A 288 -15.89 9.84 -5.51
C VAL A 288 -15.13 10.43 -6.68
N GLU A 289 -15.66 10.36 -7.90
CA GLU A 289 -15.02 10.97 -9.08
C GLU A 289 -14.86 12.48 -8.92
N GLY A 290 -15.89 13.15 -8.39
CA GLY A 290 -15.85 14.57 -8.10
C GLY A 290 -14.79 14.94 -7.08
N LEU A 291 -14.66 14.15 -6.01
CA LEU A 291 -13.61 14.31 -5.01
C LEU A 291 -12.22 14.03 -5.60
N GLU A 292 -12.02 12.90 -6.27
CA GLU A 292 -10.75 12.56 -6.94
C GLU A 292 -10.31 13.67 -7.90
N TYR A 293 -11.24 14.19 -8.73
CA TYR A 293 -10.96 15.31 -9.61
C TYR A 293 -10.58 16.58 -8.84
N TRP A 294 -11.29 16.89 -7.76
CA TRP A 294 -11.01 18.07 -6.94
C TRP A 294 -9.66 17.96 -6.25
N GLU A 295 -9.38 16.84 -5.58
CA GLU A 295 -8.13 16.58 -4.88
C GLU A 295 -6.96 16.54 -5.86
N TRP A 296 -7.12 15.91 -7.02
CA TRP A 296 -6.12 15.97 -8.08
C TRP A 296 -5.81 17.40 -8.53
N LYS A 297 -6.85 18.20 -8.77
CA LYS A 297 -6.70 19.52 -9.38
C LYS A 297 -6.21 20.57 -8.40
N TRP A 298 -6.50 20.41 -7.12
CA TRP A 298 -6.30 21.44 -6.10
C TRP A 298 -5.55 20.97 -4.86
N GLY A 299 -5.30 19.67 -4.71
CA GLY A 299 -4.51 19.08 -3.63
C GLY A 299 -3.06 18.94 -4.05
N ASP A 300 -2.19 19.77 -3.47
CA ASP A 300 -0.75 19.81 -3.79
C ASP A 300 -0.04 18.48 -3.48
N ASP A 301 -0.54 17.73 -2.49
CA ASP A 301 0.02 16.46 -2.02
C ASP A 301 -0.79 15.24 -2.45
N TRP A 302 -1.87 15.42 -3.22
CA TRP A 302 -2.71 14.30 -3.59
C TRP A 302 -1.95 13.30 -4.47
N ASN A 303 -2.01 12.04 -4.07
CA ASN A 303 -1.51 10.91 -4.85
C ASN A 303 -2.64 9.92 -5.05
N PRO A 304 -2.89 9.48 -6.29
CA PRO A 304 -3.87 8.46 -6.57
C PRO A 304 -3.44 7.13 -5.95
N PRO A 305 -4.41 6.30 -5.55
CA PRO A 305 -4.12 5.05 -4.88
C PRO A 305 -3.49 4.02 -5.82
N GLU A 306 -3.56 4.18 -7.15
CA GLU A 306 -2.98 3.24 -8.12
C GLU A 306 -1.73 3.79 -8.83
N SER A 307 -0.64 3.03 -8.76
CA SER A 307 0.61 3.28 -9.49
C SER A 307 0.55 2.81 -10.95
N TRP A 308 -0.36 1.88 -11.30
CA TRP A 308 -0.60 1.46 -12.69
C TRP A 308 -2.01 0.92 -12.91
N ARG A 309 -2.52 1.02 -14.15
CA ARG A 309 -3.88 0.58 -14.52
C ARG A 309 -3.97 0.03 -15.94
N VAL A 310 -4.77 -1.02 -16.10
CA VAL A 310 -5.11 -1.65 -17.38
C VAL A 310 -6.64 -1.68 -17.55
N THR A 311 -7.14 -1.06 -18.61
CA THR A 311 -8.48 -1.34 -19.13
C THR A 311 -8.46 -2.70 -19.81
N THR A 312 -9.38 -3.57 -19.42
CA THR A 312 -9.43 -4.97 -19.88
C THR A 312 -10.08 -5.11 -21.26
N GLY A 313 -10.79 -4.06 -21.70
CA GLY A 313 -11.66 -4.06 -22.88
C GLY A 313 -12.98 -4.79 -22.65
N ALA A 314 -13.27 -5.23 -21.42
CA ALA A 314 -14.55 -5.77 -21.04
C ALA A 314 -15.51 -4.63 -20.66
N ASP A 315 -16.02 -3.90 -21.66
CA ASP A 315 -17.10 -2.95 -21.44
C ASP A 315 -18.43 -3.70 -21.32
N GLY A 316 -19.01 -3.71 -20.13
CA GLY A 316 -20.33 -4.27 -19.87
C GLY A 316 -21.43 -3.22 -19.97
N VAL A 317 -22.68 -3.66 -20.14
CA VAL A 317 -23.86 -2.74 -20.14
C VAL A 317 -24.03 -2.02 -18.80
N ARG A 318 -23.51 -2.61 -17.70
CA ARG A 318 -23.68 -2.14 -16.31
C ARG A 318 -22.47 -1.37 -15.75
N PHE A 319 -21.27 -1.66 -16.24
CA PHE A 319 -20.01 -1.12 -15.74
C PHE A 319 -19.13 -0.73 -16.93
N GLY A 320 -18.55 0.47 -16.90
CA GLY A 320 -17.78 1.01 -18.03
C GLY A 320 -16.57 1.83 -17.58
N THR A 321 -15.79 2.28 -18.57
CA THR A 321 -14.49 2.96 -18.41
C THR A 321 -14.57 4.49 -18.37
N ARG A 322 -15.78 5.05 -18.25
CA ARG A 322 -16.03 6.49 -18.45
C ARG A 322 -15.17 7.34 -17.50
N ASP A 323 -14.41 8.26 -18.09
CA ASP A 323 -13.65 9.36 -17.46
C ASP A 323 -12.72 9.01 -16.29
N TRP A 324 -12.06 7.83 -16.35
CA TRP A 324 -10.92 7.49 -15.50
C TRP A 324 -9.65 8.23 -15.96
N TRP A 325 -9.58 9.54 -15.72
CA TRP A 325 -8.38 10.31 -16.08
C TRP A 325 -7.75 10.98 -14.87
N VAL A 326 -6.66 10.38 -14.41
CA VAL A 326 -5.73 11.01 -13.47
C VAL A 326 -4.39 11.10 -14.18
N PRO A 327 -3.89 12.30 -14.52
CA PRO A 327 -2.64 12.43 -15.25
C PRO A 327 -1.47 11.82 -14.48
N GLU A 328 -0.45 11.43 -15.24
CA GLU A 328 0.79 10.90 -14.71
C GLU A 328 1.58 12.02 -14.01
N ARG A 329 2.04 11.75 -12.78
CA ARG A 329 2.84 12.69 -12.00
C ARG A 329 4.30 12.56 -12.41
N ARG A 330 4.93 13.67 -12.81
CA ARG A 330 6.32 13.68 -13.31
C ARG A 330 7.34 13.41 -12.21
N ALA A 331 8.37 12.61 -12.51
CA ALA A 331 9.54 12.45 -11.66
C ALA A 331 10.52 13.54 -12.04
N VAL A 332 10.64 14.57 -11.20
CA VAL A 332 11.56 15.70 -11.46
C VAL A 332 12.91 15.49 -10.80
N THR A 333 12.99 14.57 -9.84
CA THR A 333 14.24 14.18 -9.18
C THR A 333 14.45 12.70 -9.23
N TRP A 334 15.72 12.34 -9.06
CA TRP A 334 16.16 10.97 -9.04
C TRP A 334 15.56 10.17 -7.86
N SER A 335 15.33 10.81 -6.69
CA SER A 335 14.59 10.17 -5.59
C SER A 335 13.20 9.72 -5.99
N MET A 336 12.45 10.63 -6.63
CA MET A 336 11.07 10.34 -7.01
C MET A 336 11.03 9.18 -7.99
N LEU A 337 11.98 9.15 -8.93
CA LEU A 337 12.07 8.05 -9.86
C LEU A 337 12.36 6.73 -9.14
N ASP A 338 13.34 6.74 -8.23
CA ASP A 338 13.72 5.55 -7.48
C ASP A 338 12.51 5.04 -6.64
N ASP A 339 11.70 5.93 -6.08
CA ASP A 339 10.44 5.57 -5.40
C ASP A 339 9.41 4.95 -6.31
N TYR A 340 9.14 5.63 -7.41
CA TYR A 340 8.12 5.18 -8.34
C TYR A 340 8.49 3.80 -8.87
N ILE A 341 9.76 3.56 -9.21
CA ILE A 341 10.24 2.23 -9.61
C ILE A 341 10.13 1.23 -8.45
N ALA A 342 10.54 1.62 -7.24
CA ALA A 342 10.52 0.75 -6.06
C ALA A 342 9.11 0.36 -5.61
N GLU A 343 8.09 1.17 -5.90
CA GLU A 343 6.69 0.86 -5.65
C GLU A 343 6.08 0.07 -6.82
N LEU A 344 6.27 0.55 -8.06
CA LEU A 344 5.64 0.03 -9.25
C LEU A 344 6.10 -1.39 -9.59
N PHE A 345 7.40 -1.68 -9.54
CA PHE A 345 7.93 -2.96 -10.04
C PHE A 345 7.56 -4.14 -9.13
N PRO A 346 7.65 -4.04 -7.79
CA PRO A 346 7.12 -5.08 -6.90
C PRO A 346 5.61 -5.28 -7.06
N SER A 347 4.87 -4.20 -7.26
CA SER A 347 3.42 -4.23 -7.56
C SER A 347 3.15 -5.01 -8.84
N LEU A 348 3.75 -4.64 -9.98
CA LEU A 348 3.59 -5.34 -11.25
C LEU A 348 3.98 -6.82 -11.16
N ALA A 349 5.11 -7.15 -10.53
CA ALA A 349 5.62 -8.51 -10.42
C ALA A 349 4.72 -9.44 -9.58
N ARG A 350 4.03 -8.91 -8.57
CA ARG A 350 3.15 -9.68 -7.69
C ARG A 350 1.70 -9.69 -8.17
N ASP A 351 1.20 -8.52 -8.56
CA ASP A 351 -0.23 -8.28 -8.72
C ASP A 351 -0.76 -8.79 -10.07
N LEU A 352 0.05 -8.78 -11.13
CA LEU A 352 -0.38 -9.26 -12.45
C LEU A 352 -0.80 -10.74 -12.43
N ALA A 353 -0.08 -11.58 -11.68
CA ALA A 353 -0.43 -13.00 -11.54
C ALA A 353 -1.80 -13.22 -10.88
N LEU A 354 -2.20 -12.33 -9.97
CA LEU A 354 -3.51 -12.38 -9.30
C LEU A 354 -4.64 -11.85 -10.19
N LEU A 355 -4.30 -10.98 -11.14
CA LEU A 355 -5.25 -10.31 -12.03
C LEU A 355 -5.46 -11.05 -13.35
N ALA A 356 -4.77 -12.17 -13.59
CA ALA A 356 -5.02 -13.01 -14.76
C ALA A 356 -6.46 -13.56 -14.77
N PRO A 357 -7.15 -13.62 -15.92
CA PRO A 357 -6.69 -13.24 -17.27
C PRO A 357 -6.93 -11.75 -17.63
N TYR A 358 -7.38 -10.91 -16.69
CA TYR A 358 -7.82 -9.54 -16.93
C TYR A 358 -6.68 -8.54 -17.15
N ALA A 359 -5.50 -8.81 -16.61
CA ALA A 359 -4.23 -8.20 -17.04
C ALA A 359 -3.18 -9.29 -17.24
N THR A 360 -2.72 -9.45 -18.48
CA THR A 360 -1.86 -10.60 -18.86
C THR A 360 -0.37 -10.28 -18.84
N GLY A 361 -0.01 -9.01 -18.86
CA GLY A 361 1.38 -8.59 -18.75
C GLY A 361 1.56 -7.12 -19.07
N VAL A 362 2.75 -6.63 -18.73
CA VAL A 362 3.22 -5.29 -19.04
C VAL A 362 4.62 -5.41 -19.61
N LEU A 363 4.79 -4.95 -20.84
CA LEU A 363 6.12 -4.71 -21.43
C LEU A 363 6.52 -3.29 -21.12
N TRP A 364 7.80 -3.07 -20.83
CA TRP A 364 8.32 -1.75 -20.52
C TRP A 364 9.74 -1.54 -21.01
N GLY A 365 10.15 -0.27 -21.14
CA GLY A 365 11.54 0.09 -21.39
C GLY A 365 11.84 1.57 -21.19
N PHE A 366 13.10 1.85 -20.87
CA PHE A 366 13.67 3.19 -20.77
C PHE A 366 14.54 3.51 -21.97
N ARG A 367 14.37 4.74 -22.47
CA ARG A 367 15.24 5.37 -23.46
C ARG A 367 15.59 6.79 -23.05
N VAL A 368 16.63 7.36 -23.66
CA VAL A 368 16.88 8.81 -23.58
C VAL A 368 16.09 9.47 -24.71
N ALA A 369 15.35 10.54 -24.42
CA ALA A 369 14.41 11.17 -25.36
C ALA A 369 15.03 11.48 -26.74
N GLU A 370 16.26 11.98 -26.74
CA GLU A 370 16.98 12.41 -27.95
C GLU A 370 17.82 11.31 -28.61
N GLU A 371 17.96 10.12 -27.97
CA GLU A 371 18.78 9.02 -28.50
C GLU A 371 17.94 7.88 -29.09
N PRO A 372 18.44 7.23 -30.16
CA PRO A 372 17.75 6.07 -30.71
C PRO A 372 18.01 4.82 -29.87
N GLY A 373 16.95 4.26 -29.29
CA GLY A 373 16.94 2.89 -28.77
C GLY A 373 16.62 2.78 -27.28
N ILE A 374 16.08 1.61 -26.91
CA ILE A 374 15.76 1.28 -25.52
C ILE A 374 16.99 0.60 -24.92
N PHE A 375 17.55 1.17 -23.84
CA PHE A 375 18.78 0.67 -23.22
C PHE A 375 18.51 -0.16 -21.95
N ILE A 376 17.32 -0.03 -21.34
CA ILE A 376 16.83 -0.96 -20.32
C ILE A 376 15.41 -1.34 -20.71
N ARG A 377 15.08 -2.63 -20.72
CA ARG A 377 13.73 -3.11 -20.96
C ARG A 377 13.40 -4.32 -20.14
N GLY A 378 12.13 -4.62 -20.05
CA GLY A 378 11.68 -5.80 -19.37
C GLY A 378 10.22 -6.10 -19.62
N TRP A 379 9.76 -7.11 -18.88
CA TRP A 379 8.39 -7.54 -18.90
C TRP A 379 7.98 -8.07 -17.53
N PHE A 380 6.70 -7.92 -17.21
CA PHE A 380 6.03 -8.58 -16.10
C PHE A 380 4.82 -9.32 -16.64
N SER A 381 4.56 -10.54 -16.19
CA SER A 381 3.37 -11.32 -16.53
C SER A 381 2.95 -12.23 -15.37
N ASP A 382 1.87 -12.98 -15.58
CA ASP A 382 1.43 -14.05 -14.69
C ASP A 382 2.41 -15.24 -14.59
N GLU A 383 3.25 -15.43 -15.62
CA GLU A 383 4.22 -16.52 -15.68
C GLU A 383 5.61 -16.13 -15.16
N GLY A 384 5.91 -14.84 -15.03
CA GLY A 384 7.22 -14.39 -14.57
C GLY A 384 7.51 -12.92 -14.80
N ALA A 385 8.78 -12.57 -14.70
CA ALA A 385 9.30 -11.26 -15.06
C ALA A 385 10.67 -11.39 -15.74
N GLY A 386 11.03 -10.39 -16.54
CA GLY A 386 12.32 -10.34 -17.21
C GLY A 386 12.89 -8.93 -17.23
N LEU A 387 14.23 -8.86 -17.23
CA LEU A 387 15.00 -7.64 -17.32
C LEU A 387 16.14 -7.83 -18.33
N GLU A 388 16.32 -6.85 -19.19
CA GLU A 388 17.38 -6.77 -20.17
C GLU A 388 18.01 -5.38 -20.15
N ILE A 389 19.33 -5.32 -20.02
CA ILE A 389 20.10 -4.08 -19.86
C ILE A 389 21.22 -4.06 -20.91
N HIS A 390 21.28 -2.96 -21.66
CA HIS A 390 22.31 -2.67 -22.66
C HIS A 390 23.01 -1.36 -22.31
N LEU A 391 24.13 -1.46 -21.60
CA LEU A 391 24.95 -0.28 -21.29
C LEU A 391 26.05 -0.10 -22.35
N PRO A 392 26.41 1.13 -22.72
CA PRO A 392 27.52 1.39 -23.64
C PRO A 392 28.82 0.77 -23.13
N GLY A 393 29.49 -0.03 -23.98
CA GLY A 393 30.77 -0.66 -23.64
C GLY A 393 30.70 -1.84 -22.67
N ALA A 394 29.50 -2.30 -22.31
CA ALA A 394 29.29 -3.52 -21.53
C ALA A 394 28.63 -4.62 -22.38
N GLU A 395 28.82 -5.88 -21.98
CA GLU A 395 28.06 -7.00 -22.54
C GLU A 395 26.58 -6.88 -22.15
N PRO A 396 25.63 -7.21 -23.04
CA PRO A 396 24.21 -7.26 -22.73
C PRO A 396 23.93 -8.18 -21.53
N PHE A 397 23.09 -7.70 -20.62
CA PHE A 397 22.62 -8.47 -19.47
C PHE A 397 21.16 -8.84 -19.69
N GLU A 398 20.83 -10.12 -19.55
CA GLU A 398 19.45 -10.62 -19.60
C GLU A 398 19.20 -11.57 -18.43
N ARG A 399 18.06 -11.40 -17.75
CA ARG A 399 17.69 -12.24 -16.62
C ARG A 399 16.18 -12.40 -16.49
N SER A 400 15.77 -13.61 -16.14
CA SER A 400 14.37 -13.94 -15.83
C SER A 400 14.19 -14.23 -14.34
N TYR A 401 13.00 -13.93 -13.85
CA TYR A 401 12.60 -14.04 -12.45
C TYR A 401 11.20 -14.63 -12.32
N PRO A 402 10.87 -15.31 -11.20
CA PRO A 402 9.50 -15.74 -10.93
C PRO A 402 8.57 -14.54 -10.67
N PRO A 403 7.24 -14.69 -10.83
CA PRO A 403 6.26 -13.62 -10.61
C PRO A 403 6.03 -13.41 -9.10
N ALA A 404 6.96 -12.69 -8.47
CA ALA A 404 6.99 -12.50 -7.03
C ALA A 404 7.39 -11.07 -6.66
N PHE A 405 6.89 -10.60 -5.52
CA PHE A 405 7.21 -9.28 -4.97
C PHE A 405 8.72 -9.02 -4.87
N GLN A 406 9.48 -10.02 -4.38
CA GLN A 406 10.94 -9.96 -4.28
C GLN A 406 11.63 -9.84 -5.64
N SER A 407 11.09 -10.46 -6.68
CA SER A 407 11.59 -10.33 -8.06
C SER A 407 11.45 -8.89 -8.54
N GLY A 408 10.29 -8.27 -8.35
CA GLY A 408 10.07 -6.86 -8.69
C GLY A 408 11.03 -5.93 -7.94
N ARG A 409 11.33 -6.20 -6.66
CA ARG A 409 12.34 -5.43 -5.90
C ARG A 409 13.74 -5.56 -6.48
N ARG A 410 14.13 -6.77 -6.92
CA ARG A 410 15.44 -6.98 -7.56
C ARG A 410 15.52 -6.26 -8.91
N ILE A 411 14.47 -6.38 -9.73
CA ILE A 411 14.40 -5.69 -11.02
C ILE A 411 14.44 -4.18 -10.83
N ALA A 412 13.74 -3.64 -9.81
CA ALA A 412 13.77 -2.23 -9.45
C ALA A 412 15.21 -1.77 -9.15
N ALA A 413 15.89 -2.47 -8.24
CA ALA A 413 17.26 -2.14 -7.84
C ALA A 413 18.28 -2.25 -8.99
N GLU A 414 18.16 -3.27 -9.84
CA GLU A 414 19.01 -3.44 -11.03
C GLU A 414 18.76 -2.34 -12.06
N THR A 415 17.50 -1.95 -12.24
CA THR A 415 17.08 -0.88 -13.15
C THR A 415 17.59 0.48 -12.70
N THR A 416 17.37 0.87 -11.45
CA THR A 416 17.84 2.16 -10.92
C THR A 416 19.36 2.25 -10.98
N ALA A 417 20.08 1.18 -10.61
CA ALA A 417 21.53 1.12 -10.73
C ALA A 417 22.03 1.25 -12.18
N ALA A 418 21.33 0.64 -13.14
CA ALA A 418 21.66 0.76 -14.57
C ALA A 418 21.41 2.16 -15.12
N LEU A 419 20.29 2.80 -14.74
CA LEU A 419 19.99 4.19 -15.10
C LEU A 419 21.11 5.14 -14.66
N ARG A 420 21.64 4.98 -13.44
CA ARG A 420 22.78 5.78 -12.95
C ARG A 420 24.07 5.54 -13.73
N LYS A 421 24.31 4.30 -14.16
CA LYS A 421 25.52 3.93 -14.90
C LYS A 421 25.51 4.39 -16.35
N PHE A 422 24.33 4.54 -16.96
CA PHE A 422 24.21 5.03 -18.33
C PHE A 422 24.73 6.47 -18.48
N GLY A 423 24.67 7.26 -17.40
CA GLY A 423 25.21 8.61 -17.36
C GLY A 423 24.22 9.71 -17.76
N VAL A 424 22.92 9.44 -17.62
CA VAL A 424 21.88 10.48 -17.80
C VAL A 424 21.99 11.52 -16.69
N GLU A 425 21.99 12.81 -17.04
CA GLU A 425 22.16 13.91 -16.07
C GLU A 425 20.93 14.06 -15.17
N SER A 426 19.73 14.06 -15.78
CA SER A 426 18.46 14.25 -15.08
C SER A 426 17.47 13.14 -15.41
N PRO A 427 16.62 12.69 -14.46
CA PRO A 427 15.52 11.79 -14.79
C PRO A 427 14.60 12.41 -15.86
N THR A 428 14.46 13.73 -15.93
CA THR A 428 13.61 14.39 -16.93
C THR A 428 14.01 14.12 -18.39
N ASP A 429 15.23 13.62 -18.63
CA ASP A 429 15.75 13.31 -19.97
C ASP A 429 15.43 11.87 -20.40
N LEU A 430 14.92 11.06 -19.48
CA LEU A 430 14.46 9.72 -19.74
C LEU A 430 13.02 9.74 -20.25
N GLU A 431 12.73 8.76 -21.10
CA GLU A 431 11.37 8.38 -21.44
C GLU A 431 11.15 6.93 -21.08
N MET A 432 9.98 6.66 -20.51
CA MET A 432 9.52 5.29 -20.30
C MET A 432 8.42 4.96 -21.30
N MET A 433 8.59 3.85 -21.98
CA MET A 433 7.56 3.24 -22.78
C MET A 433 7.00 2.04 -22.02
N ALA A 434 5.68 1.91 -21.98
CA ALA A 434 5.03 0.72 -21.46
C ALA A 434 3.75 0.37 -22.21
N MET A 435 3.42 -0.91 -22.28
CA MET A 435 2.21 -1.38 -22.95
C MET A 435 1.73 -2.72 -22.41
N ALA A 436 0.42 -2.95 -22.49
CA ALA A 436 -0.18 -4.28 -22.33
C ALA A 436 -0.06 -5.04 -23.69
N PRO A 437 0.52 -6.25 -23.73
CA PRO A 437 0.88 -6.88 -25.00
C PRO A 437 -0.26 -7.65 -25.70
N ARG A 438 -1.39 -7.93 -25.05
CA ARG A 438 -2.41 -8.88 -25.58
C ARG A 438 -3.80 -8.26 -25.76
N GLY A 439 -4.42 -8.59 -26.90
CA GLY A 439 -5.86 -8.53 -27.12
C GLY A 439 -6.46 -7.13 -27.08
N THR A 440 -7.53 -6.98 -26.29
CA THR A 440 -8.27 -5.72 -26.07
C THR A 440 -7.76 -4.95 -24.85
N GLN A 441 -6.72 -5.45 -24.16
CA GLN A 441 -6.17 -4.80 -22.98
C GLN A 441 -5.40 -3.53 -23.39
N LYS A 442 -5.64 -2.45 -22.66
CA LYS A 442 -4.93 -1.18 -22.84
C LYS A 442 -4.35 -0.75 -21.49
N LEU A 443 -3.05 -0.50 -21.46
CA LEU A 443 -2.40 0.14 -20.32
C LEU A 443 -2.76 1.64 -20.35
N ASP A 444 -3.53 2.12 -19.38
CA ASP A 444 -4.02 3.50 -19.35
C ASP A 444 -3.17 4.42 -18.51
N THR A 445 -2.43 3.87 -17.55
CA THR A 445 -1.58 4.66 -16.66
C THR A 445 -0.40 3.83 -16.21
N ILE A 446 0.80 4.44 -16.26
CA ILE A 446 1.98 3.96 -15.56
C ILE A 446 2.68 5.13 -14.89
N ARG A 447 2.68 5.15 -13.55
CA ARG A 447 3.21 6.28 -12.79
C ARG A 447 4.69 6.10 -12.55
N LEU A 448 5.47 6.51 -13.55
CA LEU A 448 6.92 6.67 -13.45
C LEU A 448 7.38 8.10 -13.72
N GLY A 449 6.47 8.92 -14.24
CA GLY A 449 6.67 10.36 -14.33
C GLY A 449 7.54 10.82 -15.49
N PHE A 450 7.54 10.08 -16.58
CA PHE A 450 8.13 10.51 -17.85
C PHE A 450 7.04 10.89 -18.84
N THR A 451 7.33 11.81 -19.75
CA THR A 451 6.47 12.06 -20.90
C THR A 451 6.82 11.09 -22.03
N GLY A 452 5.80 10.58 -22.70
CA GLY A 452 5.91 10.34 -24.14
C GLY A 452 5.80 11.63 -24.93
#